data_AF-A0A0Q6AJY8-F1
#
_entry.id   AF-A0A0Q6AJY8-F1
#
_cell.length_a   1.000
_cell.length_b   1.000
_cell.length_c   1.000
_cell.angle_alpha   90.00
_cell.angle_beta   90.00
_cell.angle_gamma   90.00
#
_symmetry.space_group_name_H-M   'P 1'
#
loop_
_entity.id
_entity.type
_entity.pdbx_description
1 polymer ?
#
loop_
_entity_poly.entity_id
_entity_poly.type
_entity_poly.pdbx_seq_one_letter_code
_entity_poly.pdbx_strand_id
1 'polypeptide(L)'
;MEEAFRSLLLSTVPLSALVARRIDWGLRPQGDALPGLTLQRISGAPIMNLSGPSGWSRDRIQLDAWGRTFKDARDIGDLLAGHAGRGGLLVGLRRDVAGIRMRGFVVARRSGTDSDKIGPIHRDSIDLMLTYTAL
;
A
#
# COMPACT_ATOMS: atom_id res chain seq x y z
N MET A 1 -11.76 -6.69 -2.04
CA MET A 1 -10.55 -6.76 -1.20
C MET A 1 -10.00 -5.36 -0.95
N GLU A 2 -10.07 -4.53 -1.99
CA GLU A 2 -9.61 -3.16 -2.11
C GLU A 2 -10.13 -2.25 -0.99
N GLU A 3 -11.45 -2.28 -0.72
CA GLU A 3 -12.05 -1.50 0.39
C GLU A 3 -11.59 -1.98 1.77
N ALA A 4 -11.45 -3.29 1.96
CA ALA A 4 -10.97 -3.87 3.21
C ALA A 4 -9.50 -3.46 3.48
N PHE A 5 -8.66 -3.48 2.44
CA PHE A 5 -7.28 -3.02 2.52
C PHE A 5 -7.18 -1.53 2.79
N ARG A 6 -7.96 -0.72 2.08
CA ARG A 6 -8.02 0.73 2.30
C ARG A 6 -8.50 1.06 3.71
N SER A 7 -9.51 0.36 4.22
CA SER A 7 -10.02 0.51 5.59
C SER A 7 -8.95 0.18 6.65
N LEU A 8 -8.17 -0.87 6.44
CA LEU A 8 -7.01 -1.19 7.29
C LEU A 8 -6.00 -0.02 7.31
N LEU A 9 -5.67 0.55 6.15
CA LEU A 9 -4.72 1.66 6.08
C LEU A 9 -5.28 2.93 6.74
N LEU A 10 -6.55 3.27 6.50
CA LEU A 10 -7.23 4.43 7.08
C LEU A 10 -7.43 4.32 8.60
N SER A 11 -7.52 3.11 9.14
CA SER A 11 -7.60 2.87 10.59
C SER A 11 -6.24 2.86 11.29
N THR A 12 -5.14 2.92 10.53
CA THR A 12 -3.79 2.91 11.09
C THR A 12 -3.39 4.32 11.51
N VAL A 13 -3.51 4.63 12.80
CA VAL A 13 -3.26 5.97 13.37
C VAL A 13 -1.93 6.59 12.94
N PRO A 14 -0.78 5.89 12.98
CA PRO A 14 0.49 6.47 12.51
C PRO A 14 0.49 6.86 11.03
N LEU A 15 -0.23 6.12 10.18
CA LEU A 15 -0.33 6.43 8.75
C LEU A 15 -1.27 7.61 8.52
N SER A 16 -2.42 7.62 9.18
CA SER A 16 -3.37 8.73 9.12
C SER A 16 -2.77 10.05 9.65
N ALA A 17 -1.84 9.99 10.60
CA ALA A 17 -1.11 11.18 11.05
C ALA A 17 -0.26 11.81 9.93
N LEU A 18 0.24 11.01 8.97
CA LEU A 18 1.04 11.47 7.85
C LEU A 18 0.16 11.92 6.66
N VAL A 19 -0.77 11.07 6.24
CA VAL A 19 -1.55 11.28 4.99
C VAL A 19 -3.01 11.68 5.21
N ALA A 20 -3.44 11.88 6.45
CA ALA A 20 -4.84 12.08 6.83
C ALA A 20 -5.73 10.95 6.26
N ARG A 21 -6.60 11.29 5.30
CA ARG A 21 -7.49 10.35 4.61
C ARG A 21 -7.16 10.18 3.12
N ARG A 22 -6.00 10.67 2.68
CA ARG A 22 -5.55 10.68 1.27
C ARG A 22 -4.91 9.34 0.89
N ILE A 23 -5.74 8.31 0.86
CA ILE A 23 -5.37 6.94 0.49
C ILE A 23 -6.37 6.48 -0.56
N ASP A 24 -5.96 6.43 -1.82
CA ASP A 24 -6.90 6.28 -2.94
C ASP A 24 -6.45 5.20 -3.93
N TRP A 25 -7.42 4.48 -4.49
CA TRP A 25 -7.17 3.49 -5.53
C TRP A 25 -7.04 4.14 -6.91
N GLY A 26 -6.10 3.65 -7.71
CA GLY A 26 -5.86 4.12 -9.07
C GLY A 26 -5.12 5.45 -9.11
N LEU A 27 -5.88 6.54 -9.18
CA LEU A 27 -5.35 7.89 -9.38
C LEU A 27 -5.68 8.77 -8.17
N ARG A 28 -4.70 9.59 -7.74
CA ARG A 28 -4.92 10.65 -6.77
C ARG A 28 -5.81 11.75 -7.39
N PRO A 29 -6.80 12.30 -6.67
CA PRO A 29 -7.55 13.46 -7.12
C PRO A 29 -6.63 14.62 -7.55
N GLN A 30 -6.99 15.31 -8.63
CA GLN A 30 -6.19 16.45 -9.09
C GLN A 30 -6.26 17.59 -8.06
N GLY A 31 -5.10 18.15 -7.71
CA GLY A 31 -5.01 19.25 -6.74
C GLY A 31 -4.99 18.82 -5.28
N ASP A 32 -5.06 17.52 -4.98
CA ASP A 32 -5.01 17.05 -3.59
C ASP A 32 -3.69 17.41 -2.92
N ALA A 33 -3.77 17.74 -1.62
CA ALA A 33 -2.60 18.05 -0.82
C ALA A 33 -1.66 16.84 -0.70
N LEU A 34 -0.37 17.11 -0.58
CA LEU A 34 0.65 16.11 -0.24
C LEU A 34 1.04 16.27 1.24
N PRO A 35 1.43 15.19 1.92
CA PRO A 35 1.69 13.85 1.37
C PRO A 35 0.44 12.96 1.24
N GLY A 36 0.49 11.94 0.39
CA GLY A 36 -0.64 11.04 0.11
C GLY A 36 -0.19 9.66 -0.37
N LEU A 37 -1.12 8.72 -0.48
CA LEU A 37 -0.85 7.34 -0.87
C LEU A 37 -1.79 6.93 -2.01
N THR A 38 -1.23 6.43 -3.11
CA THR A 38 -2.02 5.79 -4.17
C THR A 38 -1.81 4.29 -4.17
N LEU A 39 -2.89 3.54 -4.36
CA LEU A 39 -2.92 2.09 -4.37
C LEU A 39 -3.24 1.61 -5.79
N GLN A 40 -2.47 0.68 -6.31
CA GLN A 40 -2.72 0.07 -7.61
C GLN A 40 -2.61 -1.43 -7.52
N ARG A 41 -3.63 -2.15 -7.97
CA ARG A 41 -3.54 -3.59 -8.18
C ARG A 41 -2.81 -3.82 -9.50
N ILE A 42 -1.58 -4.31 -9.43
CA ILE A 42 -0.73 -4.52 -10.59
C ILE A 42 -1.05 -5.83 -11.29
N SER A 43 -1.28 -6.87 -10.51
CA SER A 43 -1.64 -8.19 -11.02
C SER A 43 -2.30 -9.01 -9.93
N GLY A 44 -2.95 -10.11 -10.31
CA GLY A 44 -3.52 -11.01 -9.33
C GLY A 44 -4.29 -12.16 -9.94
N ALA A 45 -4.39 -13.25 -9.17
CA ALA A 45 -5.15 -14.43 -9.56
C ALA A 45 -5.59 -15.23 -8.31
N PRO A 46 -6.66 -16.04 -8.43
CA PRO A 46 -6.91 -17.12 -7.48
C PRO A 46 -5.69 -18.05 -7.38
N ILE A 47 -5.36 -18.47 -6.17
CA ILE A 47 -4.36 -19.51 -5.95
C ILE A 47 -5.03 -20.83 -6.30
N MET A 48 -4.47 -21.53 -7.29
CA MET A 48 -4.93 -22.84 -7.74
C MET A 48 -4.17 -23.97 -7.05
N ASN A 49 -4.84 -25.09 -6.87
CA ASN A 49 -4.25 -26.40 -6.65
C ASN A 49 -4.67 -27.33 -7.82
N LEU A 50 -4.16 -28.57 -7.85
CA LEU A 50 -4.50 -29.52 -8.92
C LEU A 50 -5.97 -29.97 -8.93
N SER A 51 -6.75 -29.57 -7.93
CA SER A 51 -8.19 -29.81 -7.82
C SER A 51 -9.03 -28.54 -8.06
N GLY A 52 -8.41 -27.41 -8.43
CA GLY A 52 -9.08 -26.14 -8.69
C GLY A 52 -8.69 -25.02 -7.71
N PRO A 53 -9.53 -23.98 -7.55
CA PRO A 53 -9.24 -22.85 -6.66
C PRO A 53 -9.10 -23.27 -5.19
N SER A 54 -8.06 -22.81 -4.52
CA SER A 54 -7.80 -23.08 -3.09
C SER A 54 -8.69 -22.30 -2.12
N GLY A 55 -9.56 -21.41 -2.63
CA GLY A 55 -10.31 -20.44 -1.84
C GLY A 55 -9.54 -19.17 -1.48
N TRP A 56 -8.24 -19.10 -1.79
CA TRP A 56 -7.42 -17.91 -1.62
C TRP A 56 -7.11 -17.24 -2.96
N SER A 57 -6.93 -15.93 -2.94
CA SER A 57 -6.40 -15.14 -4.05
C SER A 57 -5.10 -14.48 -3.65
N ARG A 58 -4.24 -14.20 -4.63
CA ARG A 58 -2.98 -13.49 -4.43
C ARG A 58 -2.83 -12.39 -5.45
N ASP A 59 -2.70 -11.17 -4.94
CA ASP A 59 -2.54 -9.96 -5.72
C ASP A 59 -1.21 -9.27 -5.39
N ARG A 60 -0.59 -8.67 -6.41
CA ARG A 60 0.49 -7.69 -6.22
C ARG A 60 -0.11 -6.30 -6.21
N ILE A 61 0.01 -5.61 -5.08
CA ILE A 61 -0.46 -4.24 -4.90
C ILE A 61 0.77 -3.34 -4.82
N GLN A 62 0.82 -2.33 -5.69
CA GLN A 62 1.78 -1.25 -5.57
C GLN A 62 1.17 -0.13 -4.73
N LEU A 63 1.93 0.33 -3.75
CA LEU A 63 1.62 1.47 -2.91
C LEU A 63 2.65 2.55 -3.23
N ASP A 64 2.21 3.67 -3.78
CA ASP A 64 3.07 4.81 -4.07
C ASP A 64 2.83 5.90 -3.04
N ALA A 65 3.80 6.12 -2.16
CA ALA A 65 3.81 7.20 -1.20
C ALA A 65 4.35 8.47 -1.84
N TRP A 66 3.58 9.54 -1.82
CA TRP A 66 3.88 10.81 -2.47
C TRP A 66 4.13 11.90 -1.44
N GLY A 67 5.14 12.73 -1.66
CA GLY A 67 5.53 13.81 -0.76
C GLY A 67 6.07 15.04 -1.48
N ARG A 68 5.98 16.22 -0.84
CA ARG A 68 6.64 17.44 -1.34
C ARG A 68 8.13 17.43 -1.06
N THR A 69 8.55 16.72 -0.02
CA THR A 69 9.95 16.45 0.24
C THR A 69 10.24 14.95 0.12
N PHE A 70 11.50 14.62 -0.13
CA PHE A 70 11.97 13.23 -0.07
C PHE A 70 11.66 12.60 1.29
N LYS A 71 11.81 13.37 2.37
CA LYS A 71 11.54 12.92 3.74
C LYS A 71 10.08 12.52 3.92
N ASP A 72 9.12 13.30 3.41
CA ASP A 72 7.70 12.98 3.54
C ASP A 72 7.36 11.62 2.91
N ALA A 73 7.83 11.40 1.68
CA ALA A 73 7.62 10.14 0.97
C ALA A 73 8.34 8.98 1.68
N ARG A 74 9.55 9.24 2.19
CA ARG A 74 10.36 8.24 2.88
C ARG A 74 9.77 7.82 4.22
N ASP A 75 9.27 8.75 5.03
CA ASP A 75 8.68 8.47 6.33
C ASP A 75 7.45 7.55 6.20
N ILE A 76 6.61 7.78 5.18
CA ILE A 76 5.50 6.88 4.85
C ILE A 76 6.03 5.51 4.41
N GLY A 77 7.03 5.50 3.53
CA GLY A 77 7.60 4.26 3.05
C GLY A 77 8.21 3.41 4.17
N ASP A 78 8.89 4.05 5.12
CA ASP A 78 9.52 3.40 6.28
C ASP A 78 8.45 2.88 7.26
N LEU A 79 7.35 3.61 7.45
CA LEU A 79 6.21 3.13 8.24
C LEU A 79 5.58 1.87 7.62
N LEU A 80 5.40 1.85 6.29
CA LEU A 80 4.73 0.76 5.60
C LEU A 80 5.62 -0.47 5.42
N ALA A 81 6.84 -0.27 4.91
CA ALA A 81 7.75 -1.35 4.50
C ALA A 81 8.89 -1.61 5.48
N GLY A 82 9.07 -0.76 6.49
CA GLY A 82 10.19 -0.86 7.42
C GLY A 82 11.49 -0.32 6.83
N HIS A 83 12.49 -0.16 7.68
CA HIS A 83 13.84 0.28 7.32
C HIS A 83 14.88 -0.30 8.27
N ALA A 84 16.08 -0.60 7.74
CA ALA A 84 17.24 -1.01 8.52
C ALA A 84 16.96 -2.13 9.56
N GLY A 85 16.25 -3.19 9.13
CA GLY A 85 15.92 -4.33 9.98
C GLY A 85 14.71 -4.14 10.91
N ARG A 86 14.08 -2.96 10.93
CA ARG A 86 12.79 -2.76 11.60
C ARG A 86 11.65 -3.21 10.71
N GLY A 87 10.69 -3.95 11.26
CA GLY A 87 9.47 -4.32 10.55
C GLY A 87 8.57 -3.12 10.30
N GLY A 88 8.03 -3.02 9.09
CA GLY A 88 6.96 -2.07 8.76
C GLY A 88 5.58 -2.70 8.94
N LEU A 89 4.53 -1.88 8.87
CA LEU A 89 3.12 -2.30 8.99
C LEU A 89 2.78 -3.48 8.07
N LEU A 90 3.36 -3.50 6.87
CA LEU A 90 3.04 -4.46 5.82
C LEU A 90 4.02 -5.65 5.78
N VAL A 91 5.07 -5.64 6.59
CA VAL A 91 6.05 -6.74 6.63
C VAL A 91 5.50 -7.87 7.49
N GLY A 92 5.03 -8.94 6.85
CA GLY A 92 4.40 -10.05 7.55
C GLY A 92 2.99 -9.74 8.05
N LEU A 93 2.27 -8.86 7.35
CA LEU A 93 0.90 -8.48 7.62
C LEU A 93 0.02 -9.71 7.86
N ARG A 94 -0.69 -9.73 8.99
CA ARG A 94 -1.75 -10.71 9.29
C ARG A 94 -2.93 -9.99 9.92
N ARG A 95 -3.99 -9.75 9.16
CA ARG A 95 -5.17 -9.02 9.61
C ARG A 95 -6.44 -9.60 9.00
N ASP A 96 -7.52 -9.45 9.73
CA ASP A 96 -8.86 -9.82 9.34
C ASP A 96 -9.69 -8.53 9.48
N VAL A 97 -10.21 -7.99 8.37
CA VAL A 97 -10.82 -6.64 8.31
C VAL A 97 -11.96 -6.64 7.30
N ALA A 98 -13.11 -6.06 7.67
CA ALA A 98 -14.29 -5.95 6.82
C ALA A 98 -14.68 -7.28 6.13
N GLY A 99 -14.65 -8.40 6.87
CA GLY A 99 -14.99 -9.73 6.35
C GLY A 99 -13.92 -10.38 5.45
N ILE A 100 -12.73 -9.77 5.33
CA ILE A 100 -11.62 -10.29 4.51
C ILE A 100 -10.44 -10.66 5.41
N ARG A 101 -9.96 -11.89 5.27
CA ARG A 101 -8.71 -12.35 5.85
C ARG A 101 -7.56 -12.03 4.90
N MET A 102 -6.53 -11.35 5.39
CA MET A 102 -5.42 -10.82 4.61
C MET A 102 -4.07 -11.20 5.20
N ARG A 103 -3.15 -11.65 4.35
CA ARG A 103 -1.78 -12.03 4.68
C ARG A 103 -0.85 -11.39 3.65
N GLY A 104 0.18 -10.67 4.06
CA GLY A 104 1.02 -9.97 3.10
C GLY A 104 2.45 -9.71 3.55
N PHE A 105 3.30 -9.43 2.58
CA PHE A 105 4.69 -9.04 2.80
C PHE A 105 5.19 -8.16 1.64
N VAL A 106 6.09 -7.24 1.96
CA VAL A 106 6.75 -6.39 0.97
C VAL A 106 7.72 -7.22 0.14
N VAL A 107 7.67 -7.06 -1.18
CA VAL A 107 8.50 -7.78 -2.16
C VAL A 107 9.56 -6.86 -2.76
N ALA A 108 9.22 -5.60 -2.98
CA ALA A 108 10.13 -4.62 -3.53
C ALA A 108 9.82 -3.23 -2.99
N ARG A 109 10.83 -2.37 -2.99
CA ARG A 109 10.71 -0.96 -2.66
C ARG A 109 11.67 -0.16 -3.52
N ARG A 110 11.23 0.99 -4.02
CA ARG A 110 12.03 1.86 -4.90
C ARG A 110 11.66 3.32 -4.70
N SER A 111 12.67 4.19 -4.67
CA SER A 111 12.46 5.64 -4.73
C SER A 111 12.27 6.09 -6.17
N GLY A 112 11.47 7.14 -6.37
CA GLY A 112 11.33 7.85 -7.62
C GLY A 112 11.06 9.33 -7.38
N THR A 113 11.11 10.09 -8.46
CA THR A 113 10.78 11.51 -8.49
C THR A 113 9.94 11.79 -9.70
N ASP A 114 9.05 12.75 -9.57
CA ASP A 114 8.23 13.30 -10.64
C ASP A 114 8.17 14.82 -10.47
N SER A 115 7.40 15.52 -11.31
CA SER A 115 7.15 16.94 -11.16
C SER A 115 5.70 17.30 -11.48
N ASP A 116 5.19 18.32 -10.79
CA ASP A 116 3.96 18.99 -11.15
C ASP A 116 4.20 20.48 -11.41
N LYS A 117 3.13 21.25 -11.58
CA LYS A 117 3.19 22.70 -11.82
C LYS A 117 3.82 23.49 -10.66
N ILE A 118 3.90 22.92 -9.45
CA ILE A 118 4.47 23.55 -8.25
C ILE A 118 5.95 23.22 -8.14
N GLY A 119 6.36 22.00 -8.49
CA GLY A 119 7.75 21.60 -8.45
C GLY A 119 7.94 20.09 -8.38
N PRO A 120 9.09 19.61 -7.88
CA PRO A 120 9.34 18.19 -7.75
C PRO A 120 8.38 17.54 -6.76
N ILE A 121 7.99 16.31 -7.06
CA ILE A 121 7.27 15.41 -6.17
C ILE A 121 8.15 14.19 -5.96
N HIS A 122 8.27 13.76 -4.71
CA HIS A 122 9.01 12.57 -4.36
C HIS A 122 8.06 11.39 -4.20
N ARG A 123 8.51 10.22 -4.64
CA ARG A 123 7.79 8.96 -4.55
C ARG A 123 8.63 7.90 -3.84
N ASP A 124 8.01 7.18 -2.93
CA ASP A 124 8.52 5.90 -2.43
C ASP A 124 7.50 4.81 -2.77
N SER A 125 7.87 3.92 -3.69
CA SER A 125 7.00 2.91 -4.28
C SER A 125 7.28 1.57 -3.64
N ILE A 126 6.24 0.93 -3.13
CA ILE A 126 6.29 -0.34 -2.39
C ILE A 126 5.43 -1.36 -3.09
N ASP A 127 6.00 -2.50 -3.46
CA ASP A 127 5.25 -3.63 -3.98
C ASP A 127 4.95 -4.61 -2.84
N LEU A 128 3.67 -4.76 -2.52
CA LEU A 128 3.12 -5.69 -1.55
C LEU A 128 2.58 -6.93 -2.27
N MET A 129 3.01 -8.11 -1.85
CA MET A 129 2.29 -9.34 -2.16
C MET A 129 1.22 -9.55 -1.12
N LEU A 130 -0.05 -9.57 -1.53
CA LEU A 130 -1.19 -9.73 -0.64
C LEU A 130 -1.97 -11.00 -1.02
N THR A 131 -2.01 -11.96 -0.10
CA THR A 131 -2.83 -13.15 -0.18
C THR A 131 -4.07 -12.98 0.70
N TYR A 132 -5.25 -13.22 0.17
CA TYR A 132 -6.51 -12.94 0.87
C TYR A 132 -7.62 -13.95 0.56
N THR A 133 -8.61 -14.02 1.45
CA THR A 133 -9.83 -14.82 1.28
C THR A 133 -10.99 -14.17 2.05
N ALA A 134 -12.23 -14.51 1.72
CA ALA A 134 -13.39 -14.12 2.51
C ALA A 134 -13.45 -14.93 3.82
N LEU A 135 -13.99 -14.33 4.87
CA LEU A 135 -14.25 -14.98 6.16
C LEU A 135 -15.59 -15.71 6.18
#